data_AF-A0A954ZTW6-F1
#
_entry.id   AF-A0A954ZTW6-F1
#
_cell.length_a   1.000
_cell.length_b   1.000
_cell.length_c   1.000
_cell.angle_alpha   90.00
_cell.angle_beta   90.00
_cell.angle_gamma   90.00
#
_symmetry.space_group_name_H-M   'P 1'
#
loop_
_entity.id
_entity.type
_entity.pdbx_description
1 polymer ?
#
loop_
_entity_poly.entity_id
_entity_poly.type
_entity_poly.pdbx_seq_one_letter_code
_entity_poly.pdbx_strand_id
1 'polypeptide(L)'
;MIHDSQSLKDKRSVVRSVKDRLHREHQVSVAEVAAQDVLNVAVLALALVGTDGRYVGQTLDRITEKLRSLHDAEVRAVTRQLLKGEAYESTDEELDEETLAQEMLERASEVSP
;
A
#
# COMPACT_ATOMS: atom_id res chain seq x y z
N MET A 1 4.32 -5.27 -19.72
CA MET A 1 4.79 -4.62 -20.96
C MET A 1 3.65 -3.84 -21.54
N ILE A 2 3.92 -2.68 -22.14
CA ILE A 2 2.92 -1.84 -22.80
C ILE A 2 3.13 -1.99 -24.30
N HIS A 3 2.06 -2.28 -25.03
CA HIS A 3 2.06 -2.43 -26.48
C HIS A 3 2.05 -1.04 -27.16
N ASP A 4 2.67 -0.95 -28.33
CA ASP A 4 2.66 0.23 -29.21
C ASP A 4 3.06 1.58 -28.56
N SER A 5 3.76 1.54 -27.42
CA SER A 5 4.24 2.75 -26.74
C SER A 5 5.46 3.32 -27.47
N GLN A 6 5.29 4.50 -28.08
CA GLN A 6 6.35 5.20 -28.84
C GLN A 6 6.92 6.40 -28.07
N SER A 7 6.37 6.73 -26.91
CA SER A 7 6.82 7.85 -26.09
C SER A 7 6.49 7.66 -24.61
N LEU A 8 7.14 8.45 -23.73
CA LEU A 8 6.82 8.44 -22.30
C LEU A 8 5.38 8.91 -22.03
N LYS A 9 4.82 9.73 -22.92
CA LYS A 9 3.42 10.18 -22.83
C LYS A 9 2.46 9.03 -23.05
N ASP A 10 2.72 8.18 -24.05
CA ASP A 10 1.86 7.03 -24.37
C ASP A 10 1.83 6.06 -23.20
N LYS A 11 3.02 5.71 -22.68
CA LYS A 11 3.17 4.96 -21.43
C LYS A 11 2.36 5.57 -20.29
N ARG A 12 2.53 6.86 -20.01
CA ARG A 12 1.84 7.54 -18.90
C ARG A 12 0.32 7.47 -19.07
N SER A 13 -0.19 7.53 -20.29
CA SER A 13 -1.62 7.37 -20.59
C SER A 13 -2.12 5.98 -20.19
N VAL A 14 -1.43 4.91 -20.64
CA VAL A 14 -1.80 3.53 -20.31
C VAL A 14 -1.69 3.27 -18.80
N VAL A 15 -0.56 3.64 -18.18
CA VAL A 15 -0.34 3.47 -16.74
C VAL A 15 -1.40 4.20 -15.92
N ARG A 16 -1.75 5.44 -16.29
CA ARG A 16 -2.80 6.20 -15.62
C ARG A 16 -4.15 5.51 -15.73
N SER A 17 -4.53 5.07 -16.93
CA SER A 17 -5.79 4.36 -17.17
C SER A 17 -5.91 3.10 -16.29
N VAL A 18 -4.83 2.30 -16.24
CA VAL A 18 -4.77 1.10 -15.39
C VAL A 18 -4.90 1.47 -13.92
N LYS A 19 -4.10 2.42 -13.43
CA LYS A 19 -4.13 2.85 -12.02
C LYS A 19 -5.51 3.35 -11.61
N ASP A 20 -6.10 4.25 -12.41
CA ASP A 20 -7.42 4.84 -12.15
C ASP A 20 -8.50 3.76 -12.10
N ARG A 21 -8.45 2.79 -13.03
CA ARG A 21 -9.40 1.67 -13.07
C ARG A 21 -9.28 0.78 -11.84
N LEU A 22 -8.06 0.35 -11.49
CA LEU A 22 -7.84 -0.53 -10.33
C LEU A 22 -8.27 0.15 -9.03
N HIS A 23 -7.91 1.43 -8.85
CA HIS A 23 -8.28 2.19 -7.66
C HIS A 23 -9.80 2.30 -7.50
N ARG A 24 -10.51 2.68 -8.58
CA ARG A 24 -11.97 2.87 -8.55
C ARG A 24 -12.73 1.57 -8.30
N GLU A 25 -12.29 0.47 -8.89
CA GLU A 25 -13.04 -0.80 -8.85
C GLU A 25 -12.71 -1.66 -7.63
N HIS A 26 -11.51 -1.53 -7.06
CA HIS A 26 -11.02 -2.42 -6.00
C HIS A 26 -10.60 -1.71 -4.71
N GLN A 27 -10.70 -0.38 -4.66
CA GLN A 27 -10.30 0.44 -3.51
C GLN A 27 -8.84 0.17 -3.08
N VAL A 28 -7.98 -0.15 -4.05
CA VAL A 28 -6.57 -0.46 -3.85
C VAL A 28 -5.72 0.81 -4.01
N SER A 29 -4.67 0.95 -3.21
CA SER A 29 -3.62 1.94 -3.48
C SER A 29 -2.68 1.39 -4.54
N VAL A 30 -2.37 2.19 -5.56
CA VAL A 30 -1.52 1.74 -6.69
C VAL A 30 -0.58 2.85 -7.14
N ALA A 31 0.68 2.49 -7.41
CA ALA A 31 1.71 3.40 -7.88
C ALA A 31 2.64 2.74 -8.91
N GLU A 32 3.22 3.53 -9.80
CA GLU A 32 4.37 3.08 -10.60
C GLU A 32 5.63 3.33 -9.79
N VAL A 33 6.41 2.27 -9.54
CA VAL A 33 7.52 2.30 -8.57
C VAL A 33 8.89 2.10 -9.21
N ALA A 34 8.97 1.67 -10.47
CA ALA A 34 10.23 1.55 -11.19
C ALA A 34 10.04 1.60 -12.71
N ALA A 35 11.17 1.70 -13.42
CA ALA A 35 11.26 1.76 -14.88
C ALA A 35 10.55 2.96 -15.50
N GLN A 36 10.41 4.10 -14.79
CA GLN A 36 9.65 5.27 -15.25
C GLN A 36 10.14 5.78 -16.62
N ASP A 37 11.44 5.71 -16.90
CA ASP A 37 12.06 6.17 -18.15
C ASP A 37 12.08 5.13 -19.28
N VAL A 38 11.54 3.93 -19.04
CA VAL A 38 11.43 2.88 -20.07
C VAL A 38 10.05 2.96 -20.70
N LEU A 39 9.99 3.12 -22.04
CA LEU A 39 8.76 3.41 -22.78
C LEU A 39 7.72 2.28 -22.72
N ASN A 40 8.15 1.01 -22.74
CA ASN A 40 7.28 -0.16 -22.87
C ASN A 40 7.23 -1.03 -21.60
N VAL A 41 7.81 -0.57 -20.50
CA VAL A 41 7.83 -1.29 -19.21
C VAL A 41 7.25 -0.38 -18.14
N ALA A 42 6.35 -0.93 -17.34
CA ALA A 42 5.86 -0.31 -16.11
C ALA A 42 5.96 -1.34 -14.97
N VAL A 43 6.51 -0.91 -13.84
CA VAL A 43 6.50 -1.70 -12.61
C VAL A 43 5.54 -1.05 -11.64
N LEU A 44 4.45 -1.74 -11.33
CA LEU A 44 3.40 -1.25 -10.45
C LEU A 44 3.48 -1.93 -9.08
N ALA A 45 3.28 -1.15 -8.02
CA ALA A 45 3.03 -1.66 -6.68
C ALA A 45 1.57 -1.42 -6.31
N LEU A 46 1.00 -2.38 -5.57
CA LEU A 46 -0.38 -2.34 -5.09
C LEU A 46 -0.42 -2.65 -3.61
N ALA A 47 -1.28 -1.97 -2.87
CA ALA A 47 -1.55 -2.23 -1.46
C ALA A 47 -3.05 -2.20 -1.17
N LEU A 48 -3.52 -3.25 -0.51
CA LEU A 48 -4.89 -3.39 -0.01
C LEU A 48 -4.83 -3.79 1.46
N VAL A 49 -5.61 -3.11 2.29
CA VAL A 49 -5.74 -3.40 3.72
C VAL A 49 -7.18 -3.82 3.97
N GLY A 50 -7.36 -4.84 4.81
CA GLY A 50 -8.68 -5.34 5.18
C GLY A 50 -8.63 -6.21 6.41
N THR A 51 -9.78 -6.41 7.04
CA THR A 51 -9.94 -7.22 8.25
C THR A 51 -10.07 -8.72 7.97
N ASP A 52 -10.49 -9.10 6.75
CA ASP A 52 -10.57 -10.51 6.31
C ASP A 52 -9.51 -10.79 5.22
N GLY A 53 -8.51 -11.59 5.58
CA GLY A 53 -7.45 -12.02 4.66
C GLY A 53 -7.95 -12.80 3.44
N ARG A 54 -9.09 -13.51 3.55
CA ARG A 54 -9.69 -14.20 2.39
C ARG A 54 -10.26 -13.21 1.40
N TYR A 55 -10.95 -12.16 1.88
CA TYR A 55 -11.46 -11.10 1.03
C TYR A 55 -10.32 -10.34 0.33
N VAL A 56 -9.25 -10.03 1.06
CA VAL A 56 -8.05 -9.40 0.51
C VAL A 56 -7.44 -10.28 -0.59
N GLY A 57 -7.24 -11.57 -0.31
CA GLY A 57 -6.70 -12.54 -1.27
C GLY A 57 -7.54 -12.64 -2.54
N GLN A 58 -8.86 -12.82 -2.40
CA GLN A 58 -9.77 -12.88 -3.55
C GLN A 58 -9.77 -11.60 -4.38
N THR A 59 -9.66 -10.43 -3.73
CA THR A 59 -9.60 -9.15 -4.44
C THR A 59 -8.30 -9.01 -5.23
N LEU A 60 -7.17 -9.43 -4.66
CA LEU A 60 -5.88 -9.47 -5.37
C LEU A 60 -5.90 -10.45 -6.56
N ASP A 61 -6.59 -11.58 -6.45
CA ASP A 61 -6.76 -12.53 -7.55
C ASP A 61 -7.56 -11.90 -8.70
N ARG A 62 -8.70 -11.24 -8.40
CA ARG A 62 -9.50 -10.51 -9.39
C ARG A 62 -8.69 -9.40 -10.08
N ILE A 63 -7.88 -8.66 -9.32
CA ILE A 63 -6.97 -7.64 -9.89
C ILE A 63 -5.99 -8.30 -10.86
N THR A 64 -5.39 -9.42 -10.48
CA THR A 64 -4.42 -10.14 -11.30
C THR A 64 -5.04 -10.62 -12.61
N GLU A 65 -6.24 -11.19 -12.56
CA GLU A 65 -7.01 -11.61 -13.74
C GLU A 65 -7.33 -10.43 -14.66
N LYS A 66 -7.79 -9.31 -14.08
CA LYS A 66 -8.10 -8.09 -14.83
C LYS A 66 -6.88 -7.48 -15.52
N LEU A 67 -5.73 -7.49 -14.84
CA LEU A 67 -4.47 -7.02 -15.43
C LEU A 67 -4.03 -7.92 -16.59
N ARG A 68 -4.26 -9.24 -16.49
CA ARG A 68 -3.97 -10.20 -17.57
C ARG A 68 -4.92 -10.07 -18.76
N SER A 69 -6.11 -9.50 -18.57
CA SER A 69 -7.09 -9.28 -19.65
C SER A 69 -6.95 -7.92 -20.35
N LEU A 70 -5.89 -7.15 -20.09
CA LEU A 70 -5.66 -5.88 -20.78
C LEU A 70 -5.25 -6.14 -22.23
N HIS A 71 -5.67 -5.23 -23.13
CA HIS A 71 -5.33 -5.30 -24.56
C HIS A 71 -4.11 -4.43 -24.90
N ASP A 72 -3.96 -3.27 -24.27
CA ASP A 72 -2.83 -2.34 -24.49
C ASP A 72 -1.58 -2.70 -23.69
N ALA A 73 -1.66 -3.71 -22.82
CA ALA A 73 -0.55 -4.15 -21.99
C ALA A 73 -0.69 -5.61 -21.59
N GLU A 74 0.44 -6.26 -21.33
CA GLU A 74 0.51 -7.63 -20.80
C GLU A 74 1.28 -7.66 -19.47
N VAL A 75 0.89 -8.59 -18.58
CA VAL A 75 1.57 -8.83 -17.30
C VAL A 75 2.70 -9.84 -17.50
N ARG A 76 3.92 -9.48 -17.09
CA ARG A 76 5.09 -10.38 -17.18
C ARG A 76 5.38 -11.15 -15.89
N ALA A 77 5.27 -10.48 -14.75
CA ALA A 77 5.54 -11.07 -13.45
C ALA A 77 4.60 -10.45 -12.41
N VAL A 78 4.23 -11.25 -11.41
CA VAL A 78 3.43 -10.83 -10.27
C VAL A 78 4.00 -11.51 -9.03
N THR A 79 4.27 -10.71 -8.00
CA THR A 79 4.61 -11.20 -6.67
C THR A 79 3.58 -10.65 -5.70
N ARG A 80 3.15 -11.49 -4.75
CA ARG A 80 2.18 -11.10 -3.71
C ARG A 80 2.71 -11.49 -2.34
N GLN A 81 2.44 -10.65 -1.36
CA GLN A 81 2.69 -10.92 0.05
C GLN A 81 1.43 -10.57 0.83
N LEU A 82 1.00 -11.46 1.72
CA LEU A 82 -0.09 -11.20 2.66
C LEU A 82 0.53 -10.99 4.04
N LEU A 83 0.42 -9.76 4.55
CA LEU A 83 0.87 -9.42 5.90
C LEU A 83 -0.34 -9.49 6.83
N LYS A 84 -0.21 -10.19 7.95
CA LYS A 84 -1.18 -10.16 9.04
C LYS A 84 -0.66 -9.17 10.07
N GLY A 85 -1.44 -8.14 10.38
CA GLY A 85 -1.16 -7.34 11.57
C GLY A 85 -1.41 -8.21 12.79
N GLU A 86 -0.42 -8.33 13.66
CA GLU A 86 -0.70 -8.70 15.05
C GLU A 86 -1.49 -7.54 15.64
N ALA A 87 -2.53 -7.83 16.42
CA ALA A 87 -3.18 -6.78 17.17
C ALA A 87 -2.09 -6.10 18.00
N TYR A 88 -2.03 -4.77 17.99
CA TYR A 88 -1.37 -4.09 19.09
C TYR A 88 -2.13 -4.56 20.33
N GLU A 89 -1.50 -5.39 21.16
CA GLU A 89 -1.91 -5.48 22.55
C GLU A 89 -1.82 -4.04 23.04
N SER A 90 -2.96 -3.37 23.14
CA SER A 90 -3.06 -2.23 24.01
C SER A 90 -2.64 -2.79 25.35
N THR A 91 -1.43 -2.49 25.81
CA THR A 91 -1.22 -2.38 27.23
C THR A 91 -2.20 -1.28 27.63
N ASP A 92 -3.40 -1.69 28.02
CA ASP A 92 -4.15 -1.03 29.07
C ASP A 92 -3.27 -1.13 30.33
N GLU A 93 -2.05 -0.57 30.27
CA GLU A 93 -1.41 -0.04 31.45
C GLU A 93 -2.36 1.09 31.82
N GLU A 94 -3.26 0.80 32.77
CA GLU A 94 -3.79 1.82 33.65
C GLU A 94 -2.60 2.72 33.96
N LEU A 95 -2.59 3.91 33.36
CA LEU A 95 -1.65 4.95 33.74
C LEU A 95 -1.96 5.19 35.20
N ASP A 96 -1.19 4.55 36.08
CA ASP A 96 -1.31 4.75 37.50
C ASP A 96 -1.03 6.23 37.74
N GLU A 97 -2.11 6.99 37.97
CA GLU A 97 -2.06 8.42 38.23
C GLU A 97 -1.10 8.71 39.38
N GLU A 98 -0.92 7.76 40.29
CA GLU A 98 0.00 7.83 41.42
C GLU A 98 1.47 7.81 40.95
N THR A 99 1.81 6.92 40.02
CA THR A 99 3.15 6.86 39.39
C THR A 99 3.44 8.12 38.57
N LEU A 100 2.46 8.62 37.80
CA LEU A 100 2.63 9.84 36.99
C LEU A 100 2.78 11.09 37.87
N ALA A 101 2.00 11.17 38.95
CA ALA A 101 2.09 12.26 39.93
C ALA A 101 3.43 12.24 40.68
N GLN A 102 3.93 11.05 41.05
CA GLN A 102 5.26 10.91 41.65
C GLN A 102 6.36 11.38 40.70
N GLU A 103 6.34 10.96 39.43
CA GLU A 103 7.37 11.37 38.47
C GLU A 103 7.33 12.89 38.17
N MET A 104 6.13 13.48 38.13
CA MET A 104 5.95 14.94 37.99
C MET A 104 6.49 15.70 39.21
N LEU A 105 6.29 15.18 40.43
CA LEU A 105 6.81 15.78 41.67
C LEU A 105 8.33 15.70 41.75
N GLU A 106 8.90 14.57 41.34
CA GLU A 106 10.34 14.31 41.36
C GLU A 106 11.08 15.25 40.40
N ARG A 107 10.57 15.41 39.16
CA ARG A 107 11.12 16.37 38.17
C ARG A 107 10.94 17.83 38.57
N ALA A 108 9.89 18.17 39.32
CA ALA A 108 9.71 19.52 39.85
C ALA A 108 10.72 19.84 40.97
N SER A 109 11.22 18.82 41.68
CA SER A 109 12.25 18.98 42.72
C SER A 109 13.66 19.16 42.17
N GLU A 110 13.93 18.70 40.94
CA GLU A 110 15.21 18.86 40.24
C GLU A 110 15.37 20.24 39.56
N VAL A 111 14.26 21.00 39.43
CA VAL A 111 14.27 22.38 38.90
C VAL A 111 14.07 23.36 40.06
N SER A 112 14.94 23.29 41.06
CA SER A 112 15.13 24.39 42.02
C SER A 112 16.50 25.03 41.75
N PRO A 113 16.59 26.34 41.42
CA PRO A 113 17.86 27.01 41.16
C PRO A 113 18.72 27.19 42.42
#